data_AF-A0A9D1JMJ2-F1
#
_entry.id   AF-A0A9D1JMJ2-F1
#
_cell.length_a   1.000
_cell.length_b   1.000
_cell.length_c   1.000
_cell.angle_alpha   90.00
_cell.angle_beta   90.00
_cell.angle_gamma   90.00
#
_symmetry.space_group_name_H-M   'P 1'
#
loop_
_entity.id
_entity.type
_entity.pdbx_description
1 polymer ?
#
loop_
_entity_poly.entity_id
_entity_poly.type
_entity_poly.pdbx_seq_one_letter_code
_entity_poly.pdbx_strand_id
1 'polypeptide(L)'
;MNETLINDVVQGMLPYLDNAQLEELQFVLQQALLGKEVIISEQADIIEQQEQNNRLTELFIAAKRVEGCSEKSLKYYSDTIHTMLAQVNKEIKHIVTDDLRLYLTDYQAKRNSSKVTIDNIRRILSSFFSWLEDEDYILKSPVRRIHKVKTTASIKEIYTDEELEIMRDSCED
;
A
#
# COMPACT_ATOMS: atom_id res chain seq x y z
N MET A 1 -19.77 15.80 -22.72
CA MET A 1 -18.55 15.11 -22.25
C MET A 1 -17.28 15.81 -22.70
N ASN A 2 -17.07 16.06 -24.00
CA ASN A 2 -15.92 16.88 -24.43
C ASN A 2 -16.01 18.32 -23.91
N GLU A 3 -17.20 18.93 -23.91
CA GLU A 3 -17.40 20.29 -23.37
C GLU A 3 -17.15 20.40 -21.86
N THR A 4 -17.51 19.38 -21.07
CA THR A 4 -17.26 19.36 -19.62
C THR A 4 -15.76 19.30 -19.32
N LEU A 5 -15.01 18.43 -20.02
CA LEU A 5 -13.55 18.36 -19.87
C LEU A 5 -12.87 19.67 -20.29
N ILE A 6 -13.30 20.26 -21.40
CA ILE A 6 -12.77 21.54 -21.88
C ILE A 6 -13.00 22.64 -20.84
N ASN A 7 -14.20 22.70 -20.24
CA ASN A 7 -14.52 23.67 -19.21
C ASN A 7 -13.71 23.45 -17.92
N ASP A 8 -13.46 22.21 -17.50
CA ASP A 8 -12.62 21.90 -16.34
C ASP A 8 -11.17 22.36 -16.53
N VAL A 9 -10.60 22.10 -17.72
CA VAL A 9 -9.25 22.56 -18.08
C VAL A 9 -9.19 24.10 -18.14
N VAL A 10 -10.18 24.74 -18.76
CA VAL A 10 -10.27 26.21 -18.82
C VAL A 10 -10.38 26.81 -17.41
N GLN A 11 -11.19 26.23 -16.52
CA GLN A 11 -11.30 26.68 -15.14
C GLN A 11 -10.00 26.52 -14.36
N GLY A 12 -9.30 25.40 -14.52
CA GLY A 12 -7.99 25.17 -13.87
C GLY A 12 -6.91 26.14 -14.34
N MET A 13 -7.04 26.67 -15.57
CA MET A 13 -6.07 27.59 -16.16
C MET A 13 -6.37 29.08 -15.93
N LEU A 14 -7.54 29.43 -15.39
CA LEU A 14 -7.90 30.81 -15.03
C LEU A 14 -6.84 31.57 -14.21
N PRO A 15 -6.11 30.96 -13.26
CA PRO A 15 -5.08 31.67 -12.49
C PRO A 15 -3.80 32.00 -13.29
N TYR A 16 -3.61 31.36 -14.46
CA TYR A 16 -2.33 31.35 -15.18
C TYR A 16 -2.39 32.04 -16.54
N LEU A 17 -3.58 32.24 -17.11
CA LEU A 17 -3.78 32.76 -18.45
C LEU A 17 -4.75 33.95 -18.42
N ASP A 18 -4.54 34.91 -19.33
CA ASP A 18 -5.50 35.96 -19.58
C ASP A 18 -6.69 35.48 -20.44
N ASN A 19 -7.73 36.30 -20.55
CA ASN A 19 -8.95 35.92 -21.27
C ASN A 19 -8.72 35.61 -22.77
N ALA A 20 -7.77 36.30 -23.43
CA ALA A 20 -7.49 36.06 -24.84
C ALA A 20 -6.74 34.73 -25.04
N GLN A 21 -5.81 34.42 -24.12
CA GLN A 21 -5.11 33.13 -24.08
C GLN A 21 -6.04 31.97 -23.75
N LEU A 22 -7.04 32.18 -22.89
CA LEU A 22 -8.04 31.18 -22.55
C LEU A 22 -9.00 30.89 -23.71
N GLU A 23 -9.41 31.91 -24.47
CA GLU A 23 -10.21 31.71 -25.69
C GLU A 23 -9.45 30.85 -26.72
N GLU A 24 -8.16 31.13 -26.92
CA GLU A 24 -7.35 30.33 -27.83
C GLU A 24 -7.10 28.91 -27.31
N LEU A 25 -6.86 28.75 -26.01
CA LEU A 25 -6.77 27.42 -25.39
C LEU A 25 -8.05 26.61 -25.62
N GLN A 26 -9.21 27.24 -25.42
CA GLN A 26 -10.51 26.61 -25.62
C GLN A 26 -10.72 26.21 -27.09
N PHE A 27 -10.37 27.10 -28.03
CA PHE A 27 -10.46 26.84 -29.46
C PHE A 27 -9.56 25.66 -29.89
N VAL A 28 -8.30 25.66 -29.45
CA VAL A 28 -7.35 24.58 -29.76
C VAL A 28 -7.82 23.25 -29.16
N LEU A 29 -8.34 23.25 -27.93
CA LEU A 29 -8.89 22.04 -27.31
C LEU A 29 -10.12 21.51 -28.06
N GLN A 30 -11.02 22.39 -28.50
CA GLN A 30 -12.17 22.00 -29.33
C GLN A 30 -11.74 21.38 -30.65
N GLN A 31 -10.75 21.96 -31.34
CA GLN A 31 -10.19 21.40 -32.57
C GLN A 31 -9.47 20.08 -32.33
N ALA A 32 -8.67 19.98 -31.26
CA ALA A 32 -7.90 18.79 -30.94
C ALA A 32 -8.76 17.59 -30.53
N LEU A 33 -9.95 17.85 -29.96
CA LEU A 33 -10.93 16.85 -29.55
C LEU A 33 -12.02 16.62 -30.61
N LEU A 34 -12.02 17.36 -31.71
CA LEU A 34 -12.95 17.18 -32.81
C LEU A 34 -12.75 15.79 -33.44
N GLY A 35 -13.80 14.97 -33.45
CA GLY A 35 -13.75 13.61 -33.99
C GLY A 35 -13.07 12.58 -33.09
N LYS A 36 -12.74 12.92 -31.83
CA LYS A 36 -12.24 11.98 -30.82
C LYS A 36 -13.31 11.71 -29.77
N GLU A 37 -13.55 10.44 -29.46
CA GLU A 37 -14.32 10.04 -28.30
C GLU A 37 -13.45 10.11 -27.05
N VAL A 38 -13.83 11.00 -26.11
CA VAL A 38 -13.25 11.03 -24.78
C VAL A 38 -14.01 10.02 -23.93
N ILE A 39 -13.38 8.89 -23.64
CA ILE A 39 -13.90 7.91 -22.69
C ILE A 39 -13.29 8.26 -21.34
N ILE A 40 -14.12 8.72 -20.39
CA ILE A 40 -13.73 8.72 -18.98
C ILE A 40 -13.73 7.25 -18.57
N SER A 41 -12.56 6.63 -18.66
CA SER A 41 -12.39 5.24 -18.28
C SER A 41 -12.02 5.20 -16.81
N GLU A 42 -12.94 4.73 -15.95
CA GLU A 42 -12.62 4.36 -14.57
C GLU A 42 -11.41 3.41 -14.50
N GLN A 43 -11.10 2.67 -15.58
CA GLN A 43 -9.93 1.80 -15.64
C GLN A 43 -8.62 2.58 -15.77
N ALA A 44 -8.60 3.78 -16.37
CA ALA A 44 -7.41 4.62 -16.41
C ALA A 44 -7.05 5.10 -15.00
N ASP A 45 -8.03 5.55 -14.22
CA ASP A 45 -7.84 5.99 -12.84
C ASP A 45 -7.41 4.82 -11.94
N ILE A 46 -7.95 3.61 -12.14
CA ILE A 46 -7.54 2.41 -11.39
C ILE A 46 -6.09 2.01 -11.72
N ILE A 47 -5.69 2.07 -12.99
CA ILE A 47 -4.32 1.78 -13.42
C ILE A 47 -3.35 2.80 -12.82
N GLU A 48 -3.67 4.09 -12.90
CA GLU A 48 -2.85 5.15 -12.31
C GLU A 48 -2.73 4.98 -10.79
N GLN A 49 -3.83 4.68 -10.10
CA GLN A 49 -3.82 4.40 -8.66
C GLN A 49 -2.93 3.19 -8.31
N GLN A 50 -2.98 2.12 -9.10
CA GLN A 50 -2.14 0.94 -8.90
C GLN A 50 -0.66 1.23 -9.16
N GLU A 51 -0.34 1.99 -10.20
CA GLU A 51 1.03 2.43 -10.49
C GLU A 51 1.60 3.30 -9.38
N GLN A 52 0.82 4.27 -8.87
CA GLN A 52 1.23 5.09 -7.74
C GLN A 52 1.47 4.25 -6.48
N ASN A 53 0.57 3.30 -6.18
CA ASN A 53 0.71 2.40 -5.04
C ASN A 53 1.95 1.50 -5.16
N ASN A 54 2.22 0.98 -6.36
CA ASN A 54 3.40 0.15 -6.62
C ASN A 54 4.68 0.96 -6.45
N ARG A 55 4.74 2.18 -7.00
CA ARG A 55 5.88 3.09 -6.85
C ARG A 55 6.20 3.37 -5.38
N LEU A 56 5.20 3.67 -4.55
CA LEU A 56 5.41 3.91 -3.12
C LEU A 56 5.90 2.65 -2.40
N THR A 57 5.40 1.48 -2.79
CA THR A 57 5.88 0.19 -2.26
C THR A 57 7.34 -0.05 -2.62
N GLU A 58 7.75 0.20 -3.87
CA GLU A 58 9.13 0.04 -4.32
C GLU A 58 10.09 0.98 -3.59
N LEU A 59 9.71 2.25 -3.39
CA LEU A 59 10.50 3.21 -2.62
C LEU A 59 10.69 2.75 -1.17
N PHE A 60 9.64 2.25 -0.53
CA PHE A 60 9.74 1.68 0.81
C PHE A 60 10.70 0.47 0.85
N ILE A 61 10.61 -0.44 -0.12
CA ILE A 61 11.51 -1.60 -0.19
C ILE A 61 12.96 -1.17 -0.43
N ALA A 62 13.19 -0.15 -1.27
CA ALA A 62 14.52 0.42 -1.47
C ALA A 62 15.07 1.03 -0.17
N ALA A 63 14.26 1.76 0.60
CA ALA A 63 14.65 2.27 1.91
C ALA A 63 15.02 1.14 2.87
N LYS A 64 14.20 0.08 2.95
CA LYS A 64 14.48 -1.10 3.80
C LYS A 64 15.72 -1.87 3.37
N ARG A 65 16.05 -1.87 2.08
CA ARG A 65 17.30 -2.44 1.57
C ARG A 65 18.52 -1.66 2.08
N VAL A 66 18.44 -0.33 2.09
CA VAL A 66 19.51 0.53 2.64
C VAL A 66 19.67 0.36 4.16
N GLU A 67 18.57 0.10 4.89
CA GLU A 67 18.61 -0.27 6.31
C GLU A 67 19.29 -1.63 6.59
N GLY A 68 19.62 -2.42 5.55
CA GLY A 68 20.30 -3.70 5.68
C GLY A 68 19.38 -4.90 5.90
N CYS A 69 18.09 -4.81 5.55
CA CYS A 69 17.19 -5.96 5.61
C CYS A 69 17.60 -7.05 4.62
N SER A 70 17.46 -8.32 5.02
CA SER A 70 17.73 -9.45 4.12
C SER A 70 16.75 -9.49 2.94
N GLU A 71 17.16 -10.01 1.78
CA GLU A 71 16.28 -10.15 0.61
C GLU A 71 15.03 -11.00 0.91
N LYS A 72 15.14 -11.99 1.81
CA LYS A 72 13.97 -12.75 2.29
C LYS A 72 12.98 -11.84 3.03
N SER A 73 13.48 -10.95 3.88
CA SER A 73 12.65 -9.97 4.62
C SER A 73 12.03 -8.95 3.68
N LEU A 74 12.79 -8.44 2.71
CA LEU A 74 12.29 -7.49 1.70
C LEU A 74 11.16 -8.10 0.87
N LYS A 75 11.35 -9.34 0.40
CA LYS A 75 10.30 -10.07 -0.31
C LYS A 75 9.06 -10.26 0.55
N TYR A 76 9.24 -10.67 1.80
CA TYR A 76 8.11 -10.84 2.72
C TYR A 76 7.34 -9.52 2.96
N TYR A 77 8.05 -8.39 3.04
CA TYR A 77 7.43 -7.07 3.20
C TYR A 77 6.63 -6.69 1.95
N SER A 78 7.26 -6.81 0.78
CA SER A 78 6.64 -6.54 -0.53
C SER A 78 5.38 -7.38 -0.75
N ASP A 79 5.46 -8.70 -0.59
CA ASP A 79 4.33 -9.61 -0.76
C ASP A 79 3.17 -9.29 0.21
N THR A 80 3.50 -8.93 1.45
CA THR A 80 2.50 -8.55 2.47
C THR A 80 1.79 -7.25 2.10
N ILE A 81 2.53 -6.23 1.64
CA ILE A 81 1.97 -4.93 1.25
C ILE A 81 1.10 -5.07 0.01
N HIS A 82 1.58 -5.75 -1.04
CA HIS A 82 0.79 -5.99 -2.26
C HIS A 82 -0.49 -6.78 -1.97
N THR A 83 -0.43 -7.79 -1.09
CA THR A 83 -1.62 -8.54 -0.68
C THR A 83 -2.64 -7.64 0.03
N MET A 84 -2.17 -6.71 0.88
CA MET A 84 -3.04 -5.75 1.55
C MET A 84 -3.69 -4.79 0.53
N LEU A 85 -2.89 -4.21 -0.36
CA LEU A 85 -3.37 -3.27 -1.38
C LEU A 85 -4.40 -3.91 -2.32
N ALA A 86 -4.16 -5.16 -2.76
CA ALA A 86 -5.09 -5.89 -3.60
C ALA A 86 -6.44 -6.17 -2.91
N GLN A 87 -6.43 -6.40 -1.58
CA GLN A 87 -7.65 -6.70 -0.84
C GLN A 87 -8.41 -5.43 -0.41
N VAL A 88 -7.70 -4.35 -0.06
CA VAL A 88 -8.31 -3.07 0.32
C VAL A 88 -8.81 -2.31 -0.92
N ASN A 89 -8.10 -2.44 -2.05
CA ASN A 89 -8.44 -1.84 -3.34
C ASN A 89 -8.68 -0.31 -3.28
N LYS A 90 -7.77 0.40 -2.60
CA LYS A 90 -7.78 1.87 -2.48
C LYS A 90 -6.37 2.43 -2.68
N GLU A 91 -6.29 3.72 -3.00
CA GLU A 91 -5.02 4.46 -2.98
C GLU A 91 -4.47 4.49 -1.56
N ILE A 92 -3.16 4.31 -1.39
CA ILE A 92 -2.47 4.33 -0.08
C ILE A 92 -2.85 5.58 0.73
N LYS A 93 -2.96 6.74 0.08
CA LYS A 93 -3.29 8.02 0.72
C LYS A 93 -4.71 8.07 1.30
N HIS A 94 -5.59 7.20 0.82
CA HIS A 94 -7.00 7.13 1.23
C HIS A 94 -7.33 5.97 2.17
N ILE A 95 -6.33 5.14 2.53
CA ILE A 95 -6.53 4.03 3.46
C ILE A 95 -6.73 4.58 4.88
N VAL A 96 -7.85 4.22 5.50
CA VAL A 96 -8.15 4.59 6.89
C VAL A 96 -7.95 3.42 7.85
N THR A 97 -7.93 3.70 9.16
CA THR A 97 -7.76 2.68 10.21
C THR A 97 -8.75 1.53 10.11
N ASP A 98 -10.02 1.82 9.79
CA ASP A 98 -11.06 0.79 9.74
C ASP A 98 -10.88 -0.17 8.56
N ASP A 99 -10.36 0.29 7.43
CA ASP A 99 -9.99 -0.56 6.29
C ASP A 99 -8.96 -1.61 6.71
N LEU A 100 -7.95 -1.19 7.49
CA LEU A 100 -6.92 -2.09 7.99
C LEU A 100 -7.43 -3.06 9.06
N ARG A 101 -8.39 -2.63 9.90
CA ARG A 101 -9.05 -3.54 10.86
C ARG A 101 -9.85 -4.62 10.16
N LEU A 102 -10.64 -4.23 9.16
CA LEU A 102 -11.43 -5.15 8.34
C LEU A 102 -10.49 -6.09 7.58
N TYR A 103 -9.44 -5.57 6.95
CA TYR A 103 -8.43 -6.39 6.27
C TYR A 103 -7.81 -7.45 7.18
N LEU A 104 -7.31 -7.08 8.36
CA LEU A 104 -6.67 -8.02 9.28
C LEU A 104 -7.66 -9.10 9.79
N THR A 105 -8.91 -8.71 10.06
CA THR A 105 -9.97 -9.63 10.50
C THR A 105 -10.34 -10.62 9.40
N ASP A 106 -10.54 -10.12 8.17
CA ASP A 106 -10.84 -10.94 7.00
C ASP A 106 -9.69 -11.87 6.64
N TYR A 107 -8.45 -11.38 6.71
CA TYR A 107 -7.26 -12.19 6.44
C TYR A 107 -7.18 -13.36 7.42
N GLN A 108 -7.44 -13.09 8.71
CA GLN A 108 -7.47 -14.12 9.74
C GLN A 108 -8.54 -15.17 9.47
N ALA A 109 -9.77 -14.72 9.16
CA ALA A 109 -10.91 -15.62 8.93
C ALA A 109 -10.73 -16.47 7.65
N LYS A 110 -10.33 -15.85 6.53
CA LYS A 110 -10.20 -16.54 5.23
C LYS A 110 -9.08 -17.57 5.21
N ARG A 111 -7.98 -17.31 5.92
CA ARG A 111 -6.78 -18.17 5.90
C ARG A 111 -6.58 -18.98 7.18
N ASN A 112 -7.51 -18.91 8.12
CA ASN A 112 -7.39 -19.47 9.47
C ASN A 112 -6.01 -19.15 10.11
N SER A 113 -5.55 -17.91 9.91
CA SER A 113 -4.17 -17.52 10.26
C SER A 113 -3.99 -17.38 11.76
N SER A 114 -2.81 -17.75 12.25
CA SER A 114 -2.47 -17.60 13.67
C SER A 114 -2.45 -16.13 14.09
N LYS A 115 -2.71 -15.87 15.38
CA LYS A 115 -2.57 -14.51 15.95
C LYS A 115 -1.15 -13.94 15.80
N VAL A 116 -0.13 -14.80 15.75
CA VAL A 116 1.26 -14.42 15.46
C VAL A 116 1.38 -13.88 14.04
N THR A 117 0.80 -14.57 13.06
CA THR A 117 0.81 -14.16 11.65
C THR A 117 0.13 -12.80 11.48
N ILE A 118 -1.01 -12.58 12.11
CA ILE A 118 -1.72 -11.29 12.06
C ILE A 118 -0.90 -10.18 12.71
N ASP A 119 -0.24 -10.44 13.85
CA ASP A 119 0.64 -9.44 14.46
C ASP A 119 1.86 -9.13 13.58
N ASN A 120 2.42 -10.14 12.89
CA ASN A 120 3.51 -9.92 11.93
C ASN A 120 3.08 -9.02 10.78
N ILE A 121 1.91 -9.28 10.18
CA ILE A 121 1.32 -8.42 9.14
C ILE A 121 1.12 -7.01 9.68
N ARG A 122 0.51 -6.85 10.86
CA ARG A 122 0.31 -5.54 11.51
C ARG A 122 1.64 -4.80 11.71
N ARG A 123 2.72 -5.48 12.10
CA ARG A 123 4.05 -4.87 12.28
C ARG A 123 4.65 -4.37 10.97
N ILE A 124 4.49 -5.14 9.89
CA ILE A 124 4.93 -4.72 8.55
C ILE A 124 4.13 -3.49 8.10
N LEU A 125 2.80 -3.54 8.23
CA LEU A 125 1.95 -2.39 7.90
C LEU A 125 2.30 -1.16 8.75
N SER A 126 2.60 -1.34 10.03
CA SER A 126 3.07 -0.25 10.89
C SER A 126 4.37 0.36 10.37
N SER A 127 5.34 -0.47 9.98
CA SER A 127 6.62 -0.01 9.41
C SER A 127 6.41 0.76 8.11
N PHE A 128 5.54 0.25 7.23
CA PHE A 128 5.22 0.87 5.95
C PHE A 128 4.54 2.23 6.10
N PHE A 129 3.45 2.31 6.87
CA PHE A 129 2.71 3.57 7.05
C PHE A 129 3.44 4.59 7.92
N SER A 130 4.34 4.15 8.81
CA SER A 130 5.24 5.09 9.50
C SER A 130 6.24 5.70 8.54
N TRP A 131 6.89 4.90 7.69
CA TRP A 131 7.79 5.43 6.66
C TRP A 131 7.08 6.40 5.71
N LEU A 132 5.85 6.10 5.30
CA LEU A 132 5.05 7.02 4.47
C LEU A 132 4.73 8.35 5.17
N GLU A 133 4.55 8.34 6.49
CA GLU A 133 4.32 9.55 7.30
C GLU A 133 5.62 10.34 7.46
N ASP A 134 6.75 9.67 7.68
CA ASP A 134 8.06 10.29 7.86
C ASP A 134 8.59 10.95 6.57
N GLU A 135 8.21 10.44 5.40
CA GLU A 135 8.56 10.96 4.07
C GLU A 135 7.48 11.91 3.48
N ASP A 136 6.53 12.37 4.31
CA ASP A 136 5.46 13.32 3.93
C ASP A 136 4.50 12.85 2.82
N TYR A 137 4.43 11.54 2.52
CA TYR A 137 3.44 11.01 1.55
C TYR A 137 2.02 10.97 2.11
N ILE A 138 1.89 10.87 3.44
CA ILE A 138 0.62 10.90 4.17
C ILE A 138 0.73 11.78 5.41
N LEU A 139 -0.37 12.39 5.82
CA LEU A 139 -0.38 13.26 7.00
C LEU A 139 -0.25 12.49 8.32
N LYS A 140 -0.84 11.29 8.41
CA LYS A 140 -0.88 10.47 9.64
C LYS A 140 -1.01 8.98 9.28
N SER A 141 -0.23 8.14 9.96
CA SER A 141 -0.33 6.68 9.81
C SER A 141 -1.68 6.12 10.31
N PRO A 142 -2.46 5.40 9.47
CA PRO A 142 -3.72 4.77 9.85
C PRO A 142 -3.52 3.59 10.82
N VAL A 143 -2.31 3.04 10.93
CA VAL A 143 -2.00 1.88 11.80
C VAL A 143 -1.80 2.30 13.26
N ARG A 144 -1.54 3.57 13.57
CA ARG A 144 -1.29 4.05 14.95
C ARG A 144 -2.37 3.64 15.95
N ARG A 145 -3.62 3.49 15.50
CA ARG A 145 -4.80 3.13 16.33
C ARG A 145 -5.09 1.63 16.39
N ILE A 146 -4.21 0.78 15.86
CA ILE A 146 -4.34 -0.68 15.86
C ILE A 146 -3.37 -1.26 16.88
N HIS A 147 -3.89 -1.63 18.04
CA HIS A 147 -3.09 -2.20 19.11
C HIS A 147 -2.59 -3.62 18.78
N LYS A 148 -1.52 -4.01 19.45
CA LYS A 148 -0.93 -5.35 19.36
C LYS A 148 -1.99 -6.43 19.57
N VAL A 149 -2.02 -7.42 18.67
CA VAL A 149 -2.90 -8.58 18.83
C VAL A 149 -2.42 -9.40 20.02
N LYS A 150 -3.32 -9.68 20.98
CA LYS A 150 -2.99 -10.47 22.17
C LYS A 150 -2.74 -11.93 21.77
N THR A 151 -1.48 -12.32 21.75
CA THR A 151 -1.04 -13.68 21.50
C THR A 151 -0.58 -14.31 22.82
N THR A 152 -1.05 -15.52 23.14
CA THR A 152 -0.46 -16.35 24.20
C THR A 152 0.96 -16.71 23.78
N ALA A 153 1.95 -16.29 24.56
CA ALA A 153 3.34 -16.66 24.29
C ALA A 153 3.45 -18.19 24.31
N SER A 154 3.76 -18.80 23.17
CA SER A 154 4.29 -20.16 23.17
C SER A 154 5.71 -20.05 23.70
N ILE A 155 5.89 -20.18 25.00
CA ILE A 155 7.21 -20.45 25.57
C ILE A 155 7.61 -21.78 24.93
N LYS A 156 8.61 -21.77 24.04
CA LYS A 156 9.21 -23.02 23.60
C LYS A 156 9.76 -23.68 24.86
N GLU A 157 9.34 -24.91 25.13
CA GLU A 157 9.86 -25.66 26.26
C GLU A 157 11.39 -25.67 26.16
N ILE A 158 12.04 -25.41 27.30
CA ILE A 158 13.48 -25.50 27.38
C ILE A 158 13.79 -26.99 27.22
N TYR A 159 14.59 -27.34 26.22
CA TYR A 159 15.03 -28.72 26.09
C TYR A 159 15.73 -29.13 27.37
N THR A 160 15.24 -30.22 27.96
CA THR A 160 15.90 -30.87 29.07
C THR A 160 17.24 -31.45 28.61
N ASP A 161 18.18 -31.63 29.53
CA ASP A 161 19.49 -32.23 29.21
C ASP A 161 19.32 -33.61 28.54
N GLU A 162 18.26 -34.34 28.87
CA GLU A 162 17.89 -35.62 28.27
C GLU A 162 17.44 -35.48 26.81
N GLU A 163 16.58 -34.50 26.48
CA GLU A 163 16.16 -34.24 25.10
C GLU A 163 17.34 -33.78 24.22
N LEU A 164 18.27 -33.03 24.81
CA LEU A 164 19.49 -32.61 24.12
C LEU A 164 20.43 -33.79 23.83
N GLU A 165 20.59 -34.73 24.76
CA GLU A 165 21.41 -35.92 24.54
C GLU A 165 20.75 -36.86 23.50
N ILE A 166 19.42 -37.02 23.53
CA ILE A 166 18.68 -37.78 22.50
C ILE A 166 18.86 -37.16 21.12
N MET A 167 18.80 -35.82 21.01
CA MET A 167 19.07 -35.13 19.76
C MET A 167 20.51 -35.34 19.28
N ARG A 168 21.48 -35.36 20.19
CA ARG A 168 22.90 -35.62 19.86
C ARG A 168 23.11 -37.04 19.35
N ASP A 169 22.55 -38.03 20.03
CA ASP A 169 22.65 -39.44 19.66
C ASP A 169 21.93 -39.73 18.33
N SER A 170 20.84 -39.02 18.05
CA SER A 170 20.12 -39.11 16.77
C SER A 170 20.80 -38.42 15.59
N CYS A 171 21.94 -37.76 15.81
CA CYS A 171 22.76 -37.15 14.76
C CYS A 171 23.95 -38.02 14.34
N GLU A 172 24.10 -39.24 14.87
CA GLU A 172 25.03 -40.24 14.35
C GLU A 172 24.38 -41.07 13.22
N ASP A 173 24.29 -40.44 12.04
CA ASP A 173 24.48 -41.00 10.68
C ASP A 173 24.25 -39.91 9.60
#